data_AF-A0A951BK44-F1
#
_entry.id   AF-A0A951BK44-F1
#
_cell.length_a   1.000
_cell.length_b   1.000
_cell.length_c   1.000
_cell.angle_alpha   90.00
_cell.angle_beta   90.00
_cell.angle_gamma   90.00
#
_symmetry.space_group_name_H-M   'P 1'
#
loop_
_entity.id
_entity.type
_entity.pdbx_description
1 polymer ?
#
loop_
_entity_poly.entity_id
_entity_poly.type
_entity_poly.pdbx_seq_one_letter_code
_entity_poly.pdbx_strand_id
1 'polypeptide(L)' 'MRDSEVMQDARRAMDICNACRYCEGFCAVFPAMELRREFSNGDLSYLANLCHNCRGCFYACPYAPPH' A
#
# COMPACT_ATOMS: atom_id res chain seq x y z
N MET A 1 13.38 -17.89 0.46
CA MET A 1 11.99 -17.97 0.96
C MET A 1 11.05 -17.79 -0.22
N ARG A 2 10.01 -18.63 -0.38
CA ARG A 2 8.95 -18.31 -1.34
C ARG A 2 8.16 -17.13 -0.78
N ASP A 3 8.01 -16.09 -1.58
CA ASP A 3 7.13 -14.98 -1.25
C ASP A 3 5.68 -15.47 -1.37
N SER A 4 4.84 -15.17 -0.38
CA SER A 4 3.43 -15.57 -0.44
C SER A 4 2.68 -14.70 -1.44
N GLU A 5 1.58 -15.21 -1.98
CA GLU A 5 0.69 -14.45 -2.88
C GLU A 5 0.26 -13.12 -2.22
N VAL A 6 -0.04 -13.15 -0.92
CA VAL A 6 -0.36 -11.96 -0.13
C VAL A 6 0.76 -10.91 -0.14
N MET A 7 2.03 -11.32 -0.04
CA MET A 7 3.16 -10.40 -0.05
C MET A 7 3.41 -9.82 -1.44
N GLN A 8 3.19 -10.62 -2.50
CA GLN A 8 3.25 -10.15 -3.87
C GLN A 8 2.16 -9.12 -4.16
N ASP A 9 0.93 -9.36 -3.70
CA ASP A 9 -0.18 -8.41 -3.84
C ASP A 9 0.04 -7.14 -3.03
N ALA A 10 0.54 -7.23 -1.80
CA ALA A 10 0.86 -6.07 -0.99
C ALA A 10 1.93 -5.20 -1.65
N ARG A 11 2.97 -5.81 -2.24
CA ARG A 11 4.01 -5.12 -3.00
C ARG A 11 3.42 -4.37 -4.20
N ARG A 12 2.64 -5.09 -5.02
CA ARG A 12 1.94 -4.51 -6.18
C ARG A 12 1.03 -3.35 -5.77
N ALA A 13 0.30 -3.48 -4.67
CA ALA A 13 -0.56 -2.43 -4.15
C ALA A 13 0.25 -1.20 -3.74
N MET A 14 1.37 -1.36 -3.03
CA MET A 14 2.24 -0.24 -2.65
C MET A 14 2.87 0.44 -3.86
N ASP A 15 3.29 -0.30 -4.89
CA ASP A 15 3.80 0.25 -6.15
C ASP A 15 2.74 1.13 -6.83
N ILE A 16 1.49 0.64 -6.92
CA ILE A 16 0.35 1.40 -7.45
C ILE A 16 0.07 2.64 -6.59
N CYS A 17 0.06 2.52 -5.27
CA CYS A 17 -0.18 3.64 -4.36
C CYS A 17 0.86 4.75 -4.57
N ASN A 18 2.15 4.41 -4.62
CA ASN A 18 3.23 5.38 -4.76
C ASN A 18 3.26 6.03 -6.15
N ALA A 19 2.87 5.30 -7.19
CA ALA A 19 2.77 5.83 -8.55
C ALA A 19 1.55 6.72 -8.75
N CYS A 20 0.37 6.32 -8.25
CA CYS A 20 -0.90 6.99 -8.50
C CYS A 20 -1.11 8.22 -7.62
N ARG A 21 -0.78 8.13 -6.33
CA ARG A 21 -0.88 9.21 -5.33
C ARG A 21 -2.27 9.86 -5.14
N TYR A 22 -3.30 9.45 -5.88
CA TYR A 22 -4.64 10.08 -5.85
C TYR A 22 -5.27 10.12 -4.45
N CYS A 23 -5.09 9.07 -3.65
CA CYS A 23 -5.64 8.95 -2.31
C CYS A 23 -4.63 9.24 -1.19
N GLU A 24 -3.49 9.90 -1.48
CA GLU A 24 -2.42 10.12 -0.50
C GLU A 24 -2.91 10.85 0.77
N GLY A 25 -3.83 11.81 0.62
CA GLY A 25 -4.44 12.52 1.75
C GLY A 25 -5.41 11.70 2.61
N PHE A 26 -5.81 10.50 2.16
CA PHE A 26 -6.69 9.60 2.92
C PHE A 26 -5.93 8.52 3.70
N CYS A 27 -4.67 8.24 3.34
CA CYS A 27 -3.89 7.16 3.92
C CYS A 27 -2.83 7.71 4.88
N ALA A 28 -3.03 7.52 6.18
CA ALA A 28 -2.06 7.94 7.20
C ALA A 28 -0.69 7.23 7.09
N VAL A 29 -0.62 6.11 6.37
CA VAL A 29 0.62 5.36 6.12
C VAL A 29 1.46 5.99 5.00
N PHE A 30 0.85 6.82 4.15
CA PHE A 30 1.49 7.35 2.94
C PHE A 30 2.80 8.09 3.19
N PRO A 31 2.92 8.98 4.21
CA PRO A 31 4.18 9.67 4.51
C PRO A 31 5.34 8.72 4.85
N ALA A 32 5.05 7.56 5.44
CA ALA A 32 6.08 6.55 5.67
C ALA A 32 6.36 5.75 4.37
N MET A 33 5.32 5.43 3.61
CA MET A 33 5.39 4.64 2.39
C MET A 33 6.21 5.34 1.30
N GLU A 34 5.99 6.64 1.05
CA GLU A 34 6.59 7.38 -0.07
C GLU A 34 8.11 7.57 0.04
N LEU A 35 8.68 7.37 1.24
CA LEU A 35 10.13 7.41 1.48
C LEU A 35 10.86 6.19 0.91
N ARG A 36 10.14 5.19 0.42
CA ARG A 36 10.67 3.91 -0.07
C ARG A 36 10.60 3.85 -1.59
N ARG A 37 11.69 3.37 -2.20
CA ARG A 37 11.78 3.11 -3.64
C ARG A 37 11.40 1.67 -4.00
N GLU A 38 11.58 0.76 -3.06
CA GLU A 38 11.25 -0.65 -3.15
C GLU A 38 10.63 -1.09 -1.81
N PHE A 39 9.72 -2.06 -1.84
CA PHE A 39 8.94 -2.43 -0.65
C PHE A 39 9.33 -3.81 -0.11
N SER A 40 10.51 -4.01 0.48
CA SER A 40 10.92 -5.33 0.99
C SER A 40 9.87 -6.00 1.90
N ASN A 41 9.96 -7.32 2.15
CA ASN A 41 8.99 -7.99 3.03
C ASN A 41 8.95 -7.38 4.45
N GLY A 42 10.08 -6.86 4.92
CA GLY A 42 10.16 -6.11 6.17
C GLY A 42 9.43 -4.76 6.09
N ASP A 43 9.56 -4.04 4.97
CA ASP A 43 8.84 -2.79 4.74
C ASP A 43 7.32 -3.01 4.69
N LEU A 44 6.87 -4.02 3.96
CA LEU A 44 5.43 -4.35 3.88
C LEU A 44 4.86 -4.70 5.25
N SER A 45 5.60 -5.48 6.04
CA SER A 45 5.20 -5.82 7.42
C SER A 45 5.16 -4.57 8.31
N TYR A 46 6.15 -3.69 8.18
CA TYR A 46 6.19 -2.42 8.93
C TYR A 46 5.01 -1.51 8.55
N LEU A 47 4.79 -1.27 7.25
CA LEU A 47 3.70 -0.43 6.76
C LEU A 47 2.33 -1.01 7.13
N ALA A 48 2.17 -2.33 7.14
CA ALA A 48 0.95 -2.99 7.60
C ALA A 48 0.66 -2.69 9.08
N ASN A 49 1.68 -2.64 9.93
CA ASN A 49 1.51 -2.26 11.35
C ASN A 49 1.11 -0.79 11.54
N LEU A 50 1.42 0.09 10.58
CA LEU A 50 0.98 1.49 10.61
C LEU A 50 -0.46 1.67 10.11
N CYS A 51 -1.02 0.67 9.41
CA CYS A 51 -2.35 0.77 8.81
C CYS A 51 -3.44 0.71 9.88
N HIS A 52 -4.35 1.69 9.86
CA HIS A 52 -5.50 1.73 10.78
C HIS A 52 -6.73 0.97 10.26
N ASN A 53 -6.65 0.33 9.09
CA ASN A 53 -7.77 -0.35 8.45
C ASN A 53 -9.04 0.53 8.33
N CYS A 54 -8.87 1.85 8.20
CA CYS A 54 -9.99 2.81 8.10
C CYS A 54 -10.72 2.75 6.74
N ARG A 55 -10.09 2.13 5.73
CA ARG A 55 -10.58 1.94 4.35
C ARG A 55 -10.83 3.23 3.54
N GLY A 56 -10.44 4.40 4.04
CA GLY A 56 -10.57 5.66 3.30
C GLY A 56 -9.86 5.65 1.94
N CYS A 57 -8.62 5.16 1.90
CA CYS A 57 -7.88 5.00 0.66
C CYS A 57 -8.48 3.95 -0.28
N PHE A 58 -9.10 2.89 0.25
CA PHE A 58 -9.74 1.84 -0.54
C PHE A 58 -10.95 2.38 -1.32
N TYR A 59 -11.84 3.11 -0.64
CA TYR A 59 -13.05 3.66 -1.28
C TYR A 59 -12.74 4.77 -2.30
N ALA A 60 -11.61 5.47 -2.16
CA ALA A 60 -11.18 6.49 -3.10
C ALA A 60 -10.29 5.97 -4.24
N CYS A 61 -9.87 4.70 -4.20
CA CYS A 61 -8.87 4.18 -5.12
C CYS A 61 -9.49 3.91 -6.51
N PRO A 62 -8.93 4.48 -7.60
CA PRO A 62 -9.40 4.19 -8.96
C PRO A 62 -9.06 2.76 -9.41
N TYR A 63 -8.10 2.11 -8.74
CA TYR A 63 -7.68 0.73 -8.99
C TYR A 63 -8.30 -0.27 -8.00
N ALA A 64 -9.27 0.13 -7.17
CA ALA A 64 -10.00 -0.83 -6.34
C ALA A 64 -11.01 -1.62 -7.20
N PRO A 65 -11.20 -2.93 -6.97
CA PRO A 65 -12.26 -3.69 -7.63
C PRO A 65 -13.67 -3.19 -7.27
N PRO A 66 -14.70 -3.48 -8.08
CA PRO A 66 -14.64 -4.03 -9.43
C PRO A 66 -14.56 -2.85 -10.40
N HIS A 67 -13.41 -2.61 -11.01
CA HIS A 67 -13.46 -1.89 -12.28
C HIS A 67 -14.03 -2.85 -13.31
#